data_AF-A0A1E7IDK8-F1
#
_entry.id   AF-A0A1E7IDK8-F1
#
_cell.length_a   1.000
_cell.length_b   1.000
_cell.length_c   1.000
_cell.angle_alpha   90.00
_cell.angle_beta   90.00
_cell.angle_gamma   90.00
#
_symmetry.space_group_name_H-M   'P 1'
#
loop_
_entity.id
_entity.type
_entity.pdbx_description
1 polymer ?
#
loop_
_entity_poly.entity_id
_entity_poly.type
_entity_poly.pdbx_seq_one_letter_code
_entity_poly.pdbx_strand_id
1 'polypeptide(L)'
;MQNQKGFTLIELVVVIVILGILSAVAIPKFIDMRTEAAVAQADGVFGAAQAAAALNHAAKLVGKAAADRPTYDATTCATGEVDNGTCLMNAFDGIPGDWAASLATIASTINGTAYTITVTTAETATEKAVLTKSWP
;
A
#
# COMPACT_ATOMS: atom_id res chain seq x y z
N MET A 1 -0.88 -38.25 -48.16
CA MET A 1 -1.55 -38.34 -46.83
C MET A 1 -0.54 -37.86 -45.81
N GLN A 2 -0.81 -36.75 -45.13
CA GLN A 2 0.09 -36.20 -44.11
C GLN A 2 -0.09 -37.02 -42.82
N ASN A 3 0.99 -37.61 -42.31
CA ASN A 3 0.99 -38.31 -41.03
C ASN A 3 0.70 -37.31 -39.90
N GLN A 4 -0.56 -37.21 -39.51
CA GLN A 4 -0.98 -36.57 -38.27
C GLN A 4 -0.43 -37.40 -37.10
N LYS A 5 0.78 -37.09 -36.62
CA LYS A 5 1.31 -37.64 -35.39
C LYS A 5 0.53 -37.01 -34.23
N GLY A 6 -0.44 -37.75 -33.69
CA GLY A 6 -1.13 -37.37 -32.46
C GLY A 6 -0.16 -37.34 -31.27
N PHE A 7 -0.43 -36.47 -30.30
CA PHE A 7 0.28 -36.41 -29.03
C PHE A 7 0.11 -37.73 -28.27
N THR A 8 1.19 -38.27 -27.71
CA THR A 8 1.09 -39.52 -26.93
C THR A 8 0.56 -39.23 -25.54
N LEU A 9 -0.18 -40.18 -24.95
CA LEU A 9 -0.65 -40.05 -23.56
C LEU A 9 0.52 -39.90 -22.59
N ILE A 10 1.66 -40.54 -22.88
CA ILE A 10 2.85 -40.44 -22.02
C ILE A 10 3.47 -39.04 -22.06
N GLU A 11 3.50 -38.36 -23.22
CA GLU A 11 3.97 -36.98 -23.29
C GLU A 11 3.10 -36.05 -22.45
N LEU A 12 1.78 -36.22 -22.49
CA LEU A 12 0.88 -35.41 -21.68
C LEU A 12 1.09 -35.66 -20.18
N VAL A 13 1.29 -36.92 -19.77
CA VAL A 13 1.55 -37.31 -18.37
C VAL A 13 2.88 -36.74 -17.87
N VAL A 14 3.95 -36.81 -18.67
CA VAL A 14 5.25 -36.26 -18.26
C VAL A 14 5.16 -34.73 -18.10
N VAL A 15 4.44 -34.04 -18.98
CA VAL A 15 4.28 -32.58 -18.89
C VAL A 15 3.55 -32.18 -17.61
N ILE A 16 2.44 -32.83 -17.26
CA ILE A 16 1.72 -32.49 -16.01
C ILE A 16 2.54 -32.81 -14.77
N VAL A 17 3.39 -33.85 -14.80
CA VAL A 17 4.30 -34.18 -13.69
C VAL A 17 5.36 -33.10 -13.52
N ILE A 18 5.98 -32.64 -14.61
CA ILE A 18 6.98 -31.56 -14.57
C ILE A 18 6.33 -30.26 -14.07
N LEU A 19 5.16 -29.89 -14.61
CA LEU A 19 4.41 -28.71 -14.14
C LEU A 19 4.00 -28.83 -12.67
N GLY A 20 3.65 -30.03 -12.20
CA GLY A 20 3.36 -30.30 -10.78
C GLY A 20 4.54 -30.02 -9.87
N ILE A 21 5.74 -30.50 -10.23
CA ILE A 21 6.97 -30.28 -9.44
C ILE A 21 7.34 -28.79 -9.44
N LEU A 22 7.33 -28.14 -10.60
CA LEU A 22 7.64 -26.71 -10.71
C LEU A 22 6.65 -25.87 -9.90
N SER A 23 5.36 -26.20 -9.96
CA SER A 23 4.32 -25.48 -9.21
C SER A 23 4.48 -25.65 -7.71
N ALA A 24 4.82 -26.86 -7.24
CA ALA A 24 5.02 -27.14 -5.82
C ALA A 24 6.12 -26.27 -5.19
N VAL A 25 7.17 -25.93 -5.94
CA VAL A 25 8.28 -25.08 -5.47
C VAL A 25 8.03 -23.60 -5.74
N ALA A 26 7.41 -23.26 -6.87
CA ALA A 26 7.22 -21.86 -7.28
C ALA A 26 6.09 -21.15 -6.54
N ILE A 27 5.00 -21.86 -6.20
CA ILE A 27 3.82 -21.25 -5.56
C ILE A 27 4.15 -20.63 -4.18
N PRO A 28 4.84 -21.33 -3.25
CA PRO A 28 5.18 -20.75 -1.96
C PRO A 28 6.03 -19.47 -2.12
N LYS A 29 7.06 -19.54 -2.95
CA LYS A 29 7.94 -18.38 -3.23
C LYS A 29 7.17 -17.21 -3.84
N PHE A 30 6.22 -17.48 -4.73
CA PHE A 30 5.40 -16.44 -5.34
C PHE A 30 4.50 -15.75 -4.31
N ILE A 31 3.93 -16.49 -3.36
CA ILE A 31 3.13 -15.93 -2.26
C ILE A 31 3.99 -15.04 -1.36
N ASP A 32 5.20 -15.49 -1.03
CA ASP A 32 6.14 -14.71 -0.21
C ASP A 32 6.53 -13.40 -0.91
N MET A 33 6.95 -13.46 -2.18
CA MET A 33 7.29 -12.27 -2.98
C MET A 33 6.13 -11.28 -3.09
N ARG A 34 4.88 -11.76 -3.21
CA ARG A 34 3.70 -10.89 -3.23
C ARG A 34 3.47 -10.21 -1.89
N THR A 35 3.77 -10.89 -0.78
CA THR A 35 3.66 -10.32 0.57
C THR A 35 4.74 -9.27 0.79
N GLU A 36 5.99 -9.57 0.44
CA GLU A 36 7.12 -8.63 0.52
C GLU A 36 6.88 -7.38 -0.33
N ALA A 37 6.34 -7.54 -1.54
CA ALA A 37 5.98 -6.41 -2.40
C ALA A 37 4.91 -5.52 -1.77
N ALA A 38 3.89 -6.11 -1.13
CA ALA A 38 2.85 -5.37 -0.41
C ALA A 38 3.41 -4.59 0.78
N VAL A 39 4.32 -5.20 1.57
CA VAL A 39 5.01 -4.54 2.69
C VAL A 39 5.88 -3.38 2.20
N ALA A 40 6.69 -3.60 1.16
CA ALA A 40 7.55 -2.56 0.59
C ALA A 40 6.74 -1.36 0.08
N GLN A 41 5.59 -1.62 -0.54
CA GLN A 41 4.69 -0.56 -0.99
C GLN A 41 4.06 0.19 0.19
N ALA A 42 3.56 -0.52 1.21
CA ALA A 42 3.01 0.10 2.41
C ALA A 42 4.04 0.97 3.15
N ASP A 43 5.30 0.53 3.21
CA ASP A 43 6.41 1.31 3.75
C ASP A 43 6.70 2.58 2.94
N GLY A 44 6.64 2.49 1.61
CA GLY A 44 6.76 3.66 0.73
C GLY A 44 5.67 4.70 1.02
N VAL A 45 4.42 4.25 1.17
CA VAL A 45 3.32 5.15 1.51
C VAL A 45 3.45 5.73 2.92
N PHE A 46 3.91 4.95 3.89
CA PHE A 46 4.19 5.44 5.24
C PHE A 46 5.25 6.54 5.25
N GLY A 47 6.32 6.38 4.46
CA GLY A 47 7.33 7.42 4.27
C GLY A 47 6.76 8.71 3.68
N ALA A 48 5.90 8.59 2.66
CA ALA A 48 5.21 9.74 2.07
C ALA A 48 4.29 10.44 3.08
N ALA A 49 3.55 9.68 3.89
CA ALA A 49 2.70 10.23 4.95
C ALA A 49 3.51 11.01 6.01
N GLN A 50 4.66 10.48 6.44
CA GLN A 50 5.55 11.20 7.35
C GLN A 50 6.11 12.50 6.75
N ALA A 51 6.47 12.48 5.46
CA ALA A 51 6.92 13.67 4.76
C ALA A 51 5.80 14.73 4.66
N ALA A 52 4.58 14.30 4.34
CA ALA A 52 3.42 15.18 4.30
C ALA A 52 3.10 15.80 5.67
N ALA A 53 3.20 15.03 6.76
CA ALA A 53 3.05 15.55 8.13
C ALA A 53 4.13 16.60 8.46
N ALA A 54 5.38 16.35 8.07
CA ALA A 54 6.47 17.31 8.28
C ALA A 54 6.29 18.61 7.47
N LEU A 55 5.84 18.52 6.22
CA LEU A 55 5.59 19.68 5.37
C LEU A 55 4.42 20.52 5.88
N ASN A 56 3.33 19.89 6.32
CA ASN A 56 2.19 20.59 6.92
C ASN A 56 2.60 21.32 8.20
N HIS A 57 3.37 20.65 9.07
CA HIS A 57 3.91 21.27 10.27
C HIS A 57 4.81 22.46 9.95
N ALA A 58 5.71 22.33 8.98
CA ALA A 58 6.55 23.45 8.54
C ALA A 58 5.72 24.62 7.99
N ALA A 59 4.69 24.35 7.18
CA ALA A 59 3.79 25.38 6.66
C ALA A 59 3.03 26.10 7.79
N LYS A 60 2.60 25.38 8.82
CA LYS A 60 1.98 25.94 10.03
C LYS A 60 2.91 26.85 10.80
N LEU A 61 4.17 26.44 11.00
CA LEU A 61 5.17 27.26 11.70
C LEU A 61 5.45 28.59 10.99
N VAL A 62 5.31 28.63 9.66
CA VAL A 62 5.47 29.85 8.83
C VAL A 62 4.15 30.64 8.72
N GLY A 63 3.09 30.20 9.40
CA GLY A 63 1.81 30.92 9.45
C GLY A 63 0.94 30.77 8.20
N LYS A 64 1.18 29.75 7.37
CA LYS A 64 0.28 29.45 6.24
C LYS A 64 -1.09 29.02 6.77
N ALA A 65 -2.15 29.61 6.22
CA ALA A 65 -3.51 29.19 6.49
C ALA A 65 -3.70 27.74 6.01
N ALA A 66 -4.60 26.99 6.65
CA ALA A 66 -4.83 25.58 6.32
C ALA A 66 -5.16 25.36 4.83
N ALA A 67 -5.89 26.28 4.20
CA ALA A 67 -6.23 26.25 2.78
C ALA A 67 -5.05 26.49 1.83
N ASP A 68 -3.94 27.07 2.32
CA ASP A 68 -2.71 27.35 1.55
C ASP A 68 -1.62 26.29 1.76
N ARG A 69 -1.93 25.25 2.55
CA ARG A 69 -1.01 24.12 2.76
C ARG A 69 -1.19 23.10 1.63
N PRO A 70 -0.17 22.30 1.32
CA PRO A 70 -0.28 21.27 0.28
C PRO A 70 -1.47 20.34 0.58
N THR A 71 -2.52 20.41 -0.23
CA THR A 71 -3.63 19.45 -0.26
C THR A 71 -3.36 18.40 -1.33
N TYR A 72 -3.95 17.21 -1.18
CA TYR A 72 -3.76 16.11 -2.12
C TYR A 72 -5.11 15.67 -2.72
N ASP A 73 -5.25 15.84 -4.04
CA ASP A 73 -6.49 15.58 -4.79
C ASP A 73 -6.83 14.09 -4.87
N ALA A 74 -8.11 13.81 -4.57
CA ALA A 74 -8.63 12.51 -4.20
C ALA A 74 -9.46 11.73 -5.21
N THR A 75 -9.43 12.13 -6.48
CA THR A 75 -10.53 11.77 -7.37
C THR A 75 -10.51 10.32 -7.90
N THR A 76 -9.54 9.48 -7.54
CA THR A 76 -9.54 8.04 -7.90
C THR A 76 -9.14 7.15 -6.72
N CYS A 77 -10.14 6.60 -6.01
CA CYS A 77 -9.95 5.52 -5.05
C CYS A 77 -10.95 4.41 -5.31
N ALA A 78 -10.72 3.66 -6.39
CA ALA A 78 -11.49 2.46 -6.68
C ALA A 78 -10.85 1.28 -5.93
N THR A 79 -11.67 0.60 -5.14
CA THR A 79 -11.37 -0.62 -4.41
C THR A 79 -10.66 -1.67 -5.26
N GLY A 80 -9.52 -2.20 -4.78
CA GLY A 80 -9.00 -3.50 -5.23
C GLY A 80 -7.52 -3.54 -5.61
N GLU A 81 -6.88 -2.40 -5.79
CA GLU A 81 -5.44 -2.33 -6.10
C GLU A 81 -4.76 -1.39 -5.11
N VAL A 82 -3.50 -1.70 -4.78
CA VAL A 82 -2.69 -0.85 -3.92
C VAL A 82 -2.34 0.39 -4.73
N ASP A 83 -3.20 1.38 -4.67
CA ASP A 83 -2.99 2.63 -5.39
C ASP A 83 -1.88 3.43 -4.69
N ASN A 84 -1.02 4.05 -5.49
CA ASN A 84 0.29 4.63 -5.14
C ASN A 84 0.23 5.75 -4.09
N GLY A 85 -0.15 5.46 -2.84
CA GLY A 85 -0.28 6.45 -1.77
C GLY A 85 -1.40 7.47 -1.96
N THR A 86 -2.01 7.56 -3.13
CA THR A 86 -3.11 8.43 -3.52
C THR A 86 -4.30 8.30 -2.56
N CYS A 87 -4.77 7.08 -2.27
CA CYS A 87 -5.88 6.90 -1.33
C CYS A 87 -5.54 7.18 0.14
N LEU A 88 -4.28 7.01 0.51
CA LEU A 88 -3.81 7.34 1.85
C LEU A 88 -3.72 8.86 2.02
N MET A 89 -3.30 9.58 0.99
CA MET A 89 -3.23 11.04 0.98
C MET A 89 -4.62 11.69 0.96
N ASN A 90 -5.62 11.03 0.36
CA ASN A 90 -7.03 11.47 0.36
C ASN A 90 -7.73 11.38 1.71
N ALA A 91 -7.42 10.33 2.47
CA ALA A 91 -7.96 10.19 3.81
C ALA A 91 -7.34 11.21 4.79
N PHE A 92 -6.21 11.83 4.43
CA PHE A 92 -5.63 12.96 5.17
C PHE A 92 -6.18 14.32 4.74
N ASP A 93 -6.78 14.44 3.55
CA ASP A 93 -7.38 15.68 3.02
C ASP A 93 -8.69 16.09 3.77
N GLY A 94 -9.27 15.17 4.55
CA GLY A 94 -10.38 15.44 5.49
C GLY A 94 -9.94 15.85 6.90
N ILE A 95 -8.64 15.83 7.20
CA ILE A 95 -8.09 16.32 8.47
C ILE A 95 -7.68 17.77 8.21
N PRO A 96 -8.28 18.77 8.89
CA PRO A 96 -8.12 20.18 8.52
C PRO A 96 -6.67 20.62 8.67
N GLY A 97 -5.86 20.59 7.60
CA GLY A 97 -4.51 21.16 7.45
C GLY A 97 -3.44 20.87 8.53
N ASP A 98 -3.79 20.21 9.63
CA ASP A 98 -3.09 20.22 10.91
C ASP A 98 -2.90 18.80 11.46
N TRP A 99 -3.16 17.74 10.69
CA TRP A 99 -3.05 16.34 11.18
C TRP A 99 -3.66 16.17 12.60
N ALA A 100 -4.78 16.87 12.84
CA ALA A 100 -5.26 17.25 14.17
C ALA A 100 -6.13 16.18 14.84
N ALA A 101 -6.55 15.15 14.10
CA ALA A 101 -7.37 14.07 14.62
C ALA A 101 -6.49 12.96 15.21
N SER A 102 -6.17 13.08 16.51
CA SER A 102 -5.49 12.00 17.23
C SER A 102 -6.29 10.70 17.13
N LEU A 103 -5.60 9.58 16.93
CA LEU A 103 -6.14 8.25 16.68
C LEU A 103 -6.89 8.07 15.36
N ALA A 104 -6.80 9.02 14.42
CA ALA A 104 -7.26 8.78 13.06
C ALA A 104 -6.44 7.65 12.43
N THR A 105 -7.14 6.67 11.87
CA THR A 105 -6.55 5.50 11.21
C THR A 105 -6.87 5.49 9.74
N ILE A 106 -5.90 5.13 8.92
CA ILE A 106 -6.10 4.80 7.52
C ILE A 106 -5.69 3.35 7.34
N ALA A 107 -6.62 2.54 6.87
CA ALA A 107 -6.42 1.12 6.69
C ALA A 107 -6.73 0.70 5.25
N SER A 108 -5.91 -0.20 4.71
CA SER A 108 -6.16 -0.94 3.49
C SER A 108 -5.94 -2.43 3.73
N THR A 109 -6.60 -3.29 2.95
CA THR A 109 -6.41 -4.75 3.05
C THR A 109 -5.78 -5.25 1.76
N ILE A 110 -4.62 -5.88 1.87
CA ILE A 110 -3.90 -6.48 0.74
C ILE A 110 -3.73 -7.97 1.02
N ASN A 111 -4.24 -8.82 0.13
CA ASN A 111 -4.19 -10.28 0.27
C ASN A 111 -4.71 -10.78 1.64
N GLY A 112 -5.75 -10.14 2.19
CA GLY A 112 -6.33 -10.49 3.50
C GLY A 112 -5.57 -9.99 4.72
N THR A 113 -4.44 -9.29 4.53
CA THR A 113 -3.68 -8.63 5.61
C THR A 113 -4.05 -7.15 5.68
N ALA A 114 -4.37 -6.66 6.88
CA ALA A 114 -4.66 -5.24 7.11
C ALA A 114 -3.35 -4.45 7.28
N TYR A 115 -3.21 -3.36 6.52
CA TYR A 115 -2.12 -2.40 6.59
C TYR A 115 -2.71 -1.09 7.10
N THR A 116 -2.32 -0.69 8.32
CA THR A 116 -2.90 0.48 8.98
C THR A 116 -1.85 1.52 9.34
N ILE A 117 -2.10 2.77 9.02
CA ILE A 117 -1.35 3.94 9.50
C ILE A 117 -2.25 4.67 10.49
N THR A 118 -1.71 4.98 11.67
CA THR A 118 -2.44 5.68 12.74
C THR A 118 -1.73 6.98 13.09
N VAL A 119 -2.48 8.07 13.21
CA VAL A 119 -2.00 9.31 13.82
C VAL A 119 -2.03 9.12 15.33
N THR A 120 -0.93 8.68 15.93
CA THR A 120 -0.88 8.39 17.37
C THR A 120 -0.98 9.66 18.20
N THR A 121 -0.33 10.73 17.74
CA THR A 121 -0.46 12.07 18.33
C THR A 121 -0.75 13.08 17.24
N ALA A 122 -1.73 13.92 17.51
CA ALA A 122 -2.09 15.02 16.62
C ALA A 122 -0.96 16.06 16.55
N GLU A 123 -0.89 16.78 15.43
CA GLU A 123 0.00 17.94 15.33
C GLU A 123 -0.44 19.04 16.30
N THR A 124 0.53 19.71 16.92
CA THR A 124 0.29 20.88 17.77
C THR A 124 0.99 22.10 17.17
N ALA A 125 0.95 23.24 17.87
CA ALA A 125 1.70 24.42 17.46
C ALA A 125 3.22 24.24 17.55
N THR A 126 3.68 23.27 18.35
CA THR A 126 5.10 23.08 18.68
C THR A 126 5.65 21.71 18.27
N GLU A 127 4.76 20.76 17.94
CA GLU A 127 5.15 19.39 17.62
C GLU A 127 4.44 18.90 16.36
N LYS A 128 5.18 18.20 15.51
CA LYS A 128 4.63 17.48 14.36
C LYS A 128 3.77 16.30 14.81
N ALA A 129 2.81 15.89 13.99
CA ALA A 129 2.06 14.66 14.21
C ALA A 129 2.98 13.42 14.24
N VAL A 130 2.66 12.46 15.11
CA VAL A 130 3.35 11.17 15.17
C VAL A 130 2.50 10.12 14.48
N LEU A 131 3.11 9.40 13.54
CA LEU A 131 2.48 8.33 12.79
C LEU A 131 3.07 6.99 13.19
N THR A 132 2.21 5.99 13.34
CA THR A 132 2.61 4.59 13.54
C THR A 132 2.02 3.72 12.44
N LYS A 133 2.82 2.74 12.00
CA LYS A 133 2.40 1.70 11.07
C LYS A 133 2.05 0.40 11.81
N SER A 134 1.15 -0.39 11.23
CA SER A 134 0.80 -1.73 11.70
C SER A 134 0.64 -2.67 10.51
N TRP A 135 1.70 -3.43 10.23
CA TRP A 135 1.76 -4.59 9.34
C TRP A 135 3.00 -5.44 9.72
N PRO A 136 3.04 -6.72 9.34
CA PRO A 136 4.21 -7.58 9.53
C PRO A 136 5.46 -7.12 8.76
#